data_AF-A0A1Q7VYM0-F1
#
_entry.id   AF-A0A1Q7VYM0-F1
#
_cell.length_a   1.000
_cell.length_b   1.000
_cell.length_c   1.000
_cell.angle_alpha   90.00
_cell.angle_beta   90.00
_cell.angle_gamma   90.00
#
_symmetry.space_group_name_H-M   'P 1'
#
loop_
_entity.id
_entity.type
_entity.pdbx_description
1 polymer ?
#
loop_
_entity_poly.entity_id
_entity_poly.type
_entity_poly.pdbx_seq_one_letter_code
_entity_poly.pdbx_strand_id
1 'polypeptide(L)'
;MTKRSLRRRIIALCSASAAVLATTVAASAPASADSTRTMVLSFSCSTGLPYGLYIDVGSGWYSPPGSSYAVGTTKVFTISIPTSGSYFRYQPSFCDNQPQVPSYPMWEGYTYSLDAGTSTITASGNCADYEFDYYQSRYLLYYCSMGPVTYG
;
A
#
# COMPACT_ATOMS: atom_id res chain seq x y z
N MET A 1 -57.37 36.19 33.02
CA MET A 1 -56.01 36.05 32.46
C MET A 1 -55.43 34.72 32.94
N THR A 2 -55.59 33.62 32.18
CA THR A 2 -55.22 32.27 32.69
C THR A 2 -54.80 31.29 31.59
N LYS A 3 -54.31 31.79 30.44
CA LYS A 3 -53.99 30.94 29.26
C LYS A 3 -52.52 30.91 28.85
N ARG A 4 -51.61 31.62 29.54
CA ARG A 4 -50.19 31.71 29.15
C ARG A 4 -49.24 30.73 29.86
N SER A 5 -49.61 30.12 30.99
CA SER A 5 -48.66 29.29 31.77
C SER A 5 -48.59 27.81 31.35
N LEU A 6 -49.58 27.31 30.61
CA LEU A 6 -49.63 25.89 30.21
C LEU A 6 -48.69 25.52 29.06
N ARG A 7 -48.37 26.47 28.16
CA ARG A 7 -47.47 26.21 27.03
C ARG A 7 -46.00 25.99 27.43
N ARG A 8 -45.58 26.51 28.58
CA ARG A 8 -44.18 26.36 29.06
C ARG A 8 -43.89 25.01 29.70
N ARG A 9 -44.90 24.25 30.14
CA ARG A 9 -44.71 22.95 30.80
C ARG A 9 -44.62 21.77 29.83
N ILE A 10 -45.14 21.92 28.61
CA ILE A 10 -45.11 20.83 27.61
C ILE A 10 -43.75 20.74 26.90
N ILE A 11 -43.07 21.88 26.69
CA ILE A 11 -41.75 21.90 26.02
C ILE A 11 -40.66 21.29 26.91
N ALA A 12 -40.79 21.36 28.24
CA ALA A 12 -39.83 20.79 29.18
C ALA A 12 -39.86 19.25 29.25
N LEU A 13 -40.94 18.61 28.80
CA LEU A 13 -41.09 17.15 28.81
C LEU A 13 -40.56 16.47 27.54
N CYS A 14 -40.45 17.19 26.41
CA CYS A 14 -39.86 16.63 25.18
C CYS A 14 -38.32 16.66 25.17
N SER A 15 -37.67 17.44 26.04
CA SER A 15 -36.21 17.57 26.06
C SER A 15 -35.50 16.51 26.90
N ALA A 16 -36.22 15.78 27.76
CA ALA A 16 -35.64 14.72 28.59
C ALA A 16 -35.47 13.38 27.84
N SER A 17 -36.22 13.16 26.76
CA SER A 17 -36.20 11.89 26.01
C SER A 17 -35.06 11.80 24.99
N ALA A 18 -34.48 12.92 24.56
CA ALA A 18 -33.40 12.94 23.57
C ALA A 18 -32.01 12.69 24.18
N ALA A 19 -31.84 12.91 25.48
CA ALA A 19 -30.55 12.77 26.16
C ALA A 19 -30.20 11.32 26.50
N VAL A 20 -31.18 10.42 26.59
CA VAL A 20 -30.96 8.99 26.93
C VAL A 20 -30.68 8.14 25.68
N LEU A 21 -31.15 8.57 24.51
CA LEU A 21 -30.87 7.90 23.22
C LEU A 21 -29.53 8.32 22.58
N ALA A 22 -28.87 9.35 23.11
CA ALA A 22 -27.59 9.84 22.59
C ALA A 22 -26.36 9.21 23.26
N THR A 23 -26.53 8.43 24.34
CA THR A 23 -25.41 7.84 25.10
C THR A 23 -25.08 6.40 24.73
N THR A 24 -25.77 5.80 23.75
CA THR A 24 -25.49 4.42 23.30
C THR A 24 -25.15 4.32 21.81
N VAL A 25 -24.80 5.44 21.16
CA VAL A 25 -23.93 5.32 19.98
C VAL A 25 -22.60 4.82 20.52
N ALA A 26 -22.45 3.50 20.60
CA ALA A 26 -21.15 2.87 20.64
C ALA A 26 -20.42 3.43 19.43
N ALA A 27 -19.61 4.47 19.67
CA ALA A 27 -18.63 4.90 18.71
C ALA A 27 -17.90 3.63 18.35
N SER A 28 -18.00 3.21 17.09
CA SER A 28 -17.16 2.15 16.57
C SER A 28 -15.76 2.49 17.07
N ALA A 29 -15.12 1.57 17.79
CA ALA A 29 -13.73 1.78 18.16
C ALA A 29 -13.02 2.29 16.91
N PRO A 30 -12.25 3.40 17.00
CA PRO A 30 -11.55 3.91 15.84
C PRO A 30 -10.88 2.70 15.21
N ALA A 31 -11.15 2.43 13.92
CA ALA A 31 -10.49 1.35 13.21
C ALA A 31 -9.01 1.52 13.54
N SER A 32 -8.43 0.54 14.25
CA SER A 32 -7.07 0.65 14.76
C SER A 32 -6.23 0.98 13.54
N ALA A 33 -5.73 2.21 13.48
CA ALA A 33 -4.86 2.62 12.39
C ALA A 33 -3.63 1.73 12.56
N ASP A 34 -3.52 0.73 11.69
CA ASP A 34 -2.40 -0.20 11.74
C ASP A 34 -1.12 0.63 11.77
N SER A 35 -0.27 0.37 12.77
CA SER A 35 1.01 1.04 12.83
C SER A 35 1.78 0.75 11.55
N THR A 36 2.69 1.65 11.19
CA THR A 36 3.54 1.45 10.03
C THR A 36 4.95 1.06 10.46
N ARG A 37 5.60 0.26 9.62
CA ARG A 37 7.02 -0.07 9.71
C ARG A 37 7.73 0.32 8.42
N THR A 38 9.04 0.49 8.52
CA THR A 38 9.89 0.78 7.38
C THR A 38 10.24 -0.50 6.63
N MET A 39 10.16 -0.44 5.31
CA MET A 39 10.71 -1.44 4.40
C MET A 39 11.67 -0.75 3.43
N VAL A 40 12.87 -1.31 3.29
CA VAL A 40 13.92 -0.83 2.40
C VAL A 40 14.13 -1.86 1.30
N LEU A 41 13.82 -1.47 0.07
CA LEU A 41 13.92 -2.32 -1.12
C LEU A 41 15.02 -1.79 -2.03
N SER A 42 15.99 -2.63 -2.37
CA SER A 42 17.09 -2.27 -3.27
C SER A 42 16.99 -3.06 -4.56
N PHE A 43 16.62 -2.40 -5.66
CA PHE A 43 16.48 -3.06 -6.96
C PHE A 43 17.53 -2.56 -7.95
N SER A 44 18.18 -3.48 -8.65
CA SER A 44 18.97 -3.17 -9.84
C SER A 44 18.22 -3.55 -11.11
N CYS A 45 18.55 -2.89 -12.21
CA CYS A 45 18.05 -3.24 -13.53
C CYS A 45 19.20 -3.58 -14.48
N SER A 46 18.94 -4.49 -15.43
CA SER A 46 19.87 -4.79 -16.53
C SER A 46 20.09 -3.60 -17.47
N THR A 47 19.06 -2.77 -17.66
CA THR A 47 19.11 -1.50 -18.41
C THR A 47 18.63 -0.36 -17.53
N GLY A 48 19.41 0.71 -17.40
CA GLY A 48 19.00 1.90 -16.65
C GLY A 48 18.71 1.66 -15.16
N LEU A 49 17.89 2.52 -14.56
CA LEU A 49 17.45 2.43 -13.17
C LEU A 49 15.99 1.93 -13.10
N PRO A 50 15.61 1.18 -12.06
CA PRO A 50 14.20 0.91 -11.81
C PRO A 50 13.46 2.22 -11.53
N TYR A 51 12.31 2.45 -12.16
CA TYR A 51 11.41 3.52 -11.79
C TYR A 51 10.09 2.96 -11.28
N GLY A 52 9.29 3.82 -10.63
CA GLY A 52 8.04 3.52 -9.91
C GLY A 52 8.12 2.40 -8.87
N LEU A 53 7.07 2.29 -8.04
CA LEU A 53 6.89 1.15 -7.15
C LEU A 53 5.41 1.06 -6.79
N TYR A 54 4.79 -0.07 -7.09
CA TYR A 54 3.46 -0.41 -6.59
C TYR A 54 3.55 -1.68 -5.78
N ILE A 55 2.84 -1.72 -4.66
CA ILE A 55 2.89 -2.85 -3.74
C ILE A 55 1.49 -3.25 -3.31
N ASP A 56 1.35 -4.51 -2.89
CA ASP A 56 0.19 -5.04 -2.20
C ASP A 56 0.65 -5.82 -0.97
N VAL A 57 0.11 -5.45 0.18
CA VAL A 57 0.42 -6.02 1.50
C VAL A 57 -0.86 -6.46 2.24
N GLY A 58 -1.96 -6.69 1.51
CA GLY A 58 -3.24 -7.15 2.08
C GLY A 58 -4.45 -6.32 1.69
N SER A 59 -4.24 -5.09 1.20
CA SER A 59 -5.29 -4.10 0.94
C SER A 59 -5.46 -3.76 -0.55
N GLY A 60 -4.77 -4.47 -1.43
CA GLY A 60 -4.73 -4.19 -2.87
C GLY A 60 -3.53 -3.35 -3.26
N TRP A 61 -3.42 -3.04 -4.56
CA TRP A 61 -2.28 -2.36 -5.14
C TRP A 61 -2.31 -0.86 -4.86
N TYR A 62 -1.21 -0.32 -4.34
CA TYR A 62 -1.03 1.12 -4.13
C TYR A 62 0.43 1.53 -4.34
N SER A 63 0.64 2.82 -4.60
CA SER A 63 1.98 3.42 -4.57
C SER A 63 2.29 3.80 -3.12
N PRO A 64 3.27 3.15 -2.46
CA PRO A 64 3.51 3.38 -1.06
C PRO A 64 4.16 4.74 -0.82
N PRO A 65 3.82 5.42 0.30
CA PRO A 65 4.54 6.62 0.69
C PRO A 65 5.99 6.25 1.03
N GLY A 66 6.92 7.11 0.63
CA GLY A 66 8.33 6.85 0.83
C GLY A 66 9.25 7.81 0.09
N SER A 67 10.52 7.47 0.10
CA SER A 67 11.57 8.13 -0.67
C SER A 67 12.34 7.11 -1.50
N SER A 68 13.07 7.59 -2.50
CA SER A 68 14.00 6.75 -3.23
C SER A 68 15.25 7.52 -3.64
N TYR A 69 16.35 6.81 -3.78
CA TYR A 69 17.62 7.35 -4.28
C TYR A 69 18.35 6.29 -5.11
N ALA A 70 19.23 6.72 -6.00
CA ALA A 70 20.02 5.84 -6.84
C ALA A 70 21.47 5.78 -6.36
N VAL A 71 22.05 4.58 -6.41
CA VAL A 71 23.47 4.31 -6.17
C VAL A 71 23.96 3.38 -7.28
N GLY A 72 24.74 3.92 -8.22
CA GLY A 72 25.15 3.18 -9.41
C GLY A 72 23.95 2.76 -10.26
N THR A 73 23.80 1.47 -10.52
CA THR A 73 22.67 0.87 -11.26
C THR A 73 21.53 0.38 -10.36
N THR A 74 21.64 0.63 -9.04
CA THR A 74 20.66 0.21 -8.05
C THR A 74 19.85 1.41 -7.59
N LYS A 75 18.53 1.24 -7.50
CA LYS A 75 17.65 2.19 -6.82
C LYS A 75 17.17 1.61 -5.51
N VAL A 76 17.28 2.41 -4.47
CA VAL A 76 16.82 2.09 -3.13
C VAL A 76 15.52 2.83 -2.88
N PHE A 77 14.51 2.10 -2.43
CA PHE A 77 13.21 2.61 -2.02
C PHE A 77 13.05 2.41 -0.53
N THR A 78 12.80 3.49 0.20
CA THR A 78 12.44 3.44 1.62
C THR A 78 10.96 3.77 1.74
N ILE A 79 10.17 2.77 2.08
CA ILE A 79 8.71 2.85 2.07
C ILE A 79 8.12 2.51 3.43
N SER A 80 6.92 3.01 3.69
CA SER A 80 6.15 2.65 4.88
C SER A 80 5.05 1.64 4.53
N ILE A 81 5.02 0.52 5.25
CA ILE A 81 4.01 -0.53 5.12
C ILE A 81 3.33 -0.80 6.46
N PRO A 82 2.11 -1.36 6.49
CA PRO A 82 1.41 -1.70 7.72
C PRO A 82 2.13 -2.83 8.49
N THR A 83 2.11 -2.77 9.82
CA THR A 83 2.77 -3.76 10.70
C THR A 83 2.05 -5.10 10.73
N SER A 84 0.75 -5.14 10.40
CA SER A 84 -0.03 -6.38 10.29
C SER A 84 0.14 -7.10 8.95
N GLY A 85 0.81 -6.47 7.97
CA GLY A 85 1.02 -7.05 6.65
C GLY A 85 1.77 -8.38 6.74
N SER A 86 1.11 -9.47 6.31
CA SER A 86 1.61 -10.85 6.37
C SER A 86 2.22 -11.32 5.05
N TYR A 87 2.08 -10.53 4.00
CA TYR A 87 2.71 -10.77 2.72
C TYR A 87 3.08 -9.47 2.05
N PHE A 88 3.90 -9.59 1.01
CA PHE A 88 4.34 -8.52 0.16
C PHE A 88 4.32 -8.99 -1.28
N ARG A 89 3.64 -8.24 -2.13
CA ARG A 89 3.74 -8.31 -3.58
C ARG A 89 4.21 -6.96 -4.06
N TYR A 90 5.00 -6.97 -5.12
CA TYR A 90 5.34 -5.76 -5.83
C TYR A 90 4.96 -5.91 -7.30
N GLN A 91 4.45 -4.83 -7.85
CA GLN A 91 4.34 -4.64 -9.27
C GLN A 91 5.50 -3.70 -9.62
N PRO A 92 6.56 -4.27 -10.19
CA PRO A 92 7.70 -3.48 -10.57
C PRO A 92 7.29 -2.51 -11.67
N SER A 93 7.86 -1.33 -11.62
CA SER A 93 7.38 -0.20 -12.39
C SER A 93 8.40 0.21 -13.45
N PHE A 94 8.97 -0.80 -14.12
CA PHE A 94 9.84 -0.71 -15.30
C PHE A 94 11.30 -0.32 -15.03
N CYS A 95 12.19 -0.74 -15.93
CA CYS A 95 13.57 -0.27 -15.96
C CYS A 95 13.69 0.87 -16.98
N ASP A 96 14.50 1.89 -16.66
CA ASP A 96 14.78 2.96 -17.61
C ASP A 96 15.44 2.39 -18.87
N ASN A 97 15.13 2.99 -20.02
CA ASN A 97 15.61 2.55 -21.33
C ASN A 97 15.16 1.13 -21.73
N GLN A 98 14.06 0.64 -21.15
CA GLN A 98 13.43 -0.59 -21.60
C GLN A 98 13.05 -0.57 -23.09
N PRO A 99 13.06 -1.75 -23.77
CA PRO A 99 12.59 -1.89 -25.14
C PRO A 99 11.19 -1.28 -25.33
N GLN A 100 11.02 -0.46 -26.35
CA GLN A 100 9.74 0.15 -26.71
C GLN A 100 8.92 -0.84 -27.54
N VAL A 101 8.33 -1.83 -26.88
CA VAL A 101 7.41 -2.79 -27.51
C VAL A 101 5.98 -2.23 -27.48
N PRO A 102 5.20 -2.40 -28.56
CA PRO A 102 3.86 -1.81 -28.69
C PRO A 102 2.77 -2.48 -27.81
N SER A 103 3.15 -3.44 -26.96
CA SER A 103 2.23 -4.19 -26.10
C SER A 103 2.42 -3.83 -24.64
N TYR A 104 1.36 -3.96 -23.84
CA TYR A 104 1.43 -3.76 -22.40
C TYR A 104 2.38 -4.77 -21.74
N PRO A 105 3.13 -4.33 -20.71
CA PRO A 105 3.98 -5.23 -19.93
C PRO A 105 3.13 -6.32 -19.29
N MET A 106 3.58 -7.55 -19.41
CA MET A 106 3.03 -8.65 -18.64
C MET A 106 3.73 -8.68 -17.27
N TRP A 107 2.94 -8.74 -16.19
CA TRP A 107 3.46 -8.82 -14.83
C TRP A 107 3.63 -10.27 -14.41
N GLU A 108 4.86 -10.65 -14.04
CA GLU A 108 5.13 -11.91 -13.36
C GLU A 108 5.25 -11.65 -11.86
N GLY A 109 4.16 -11.95 -11.15
CA GLY A 109 4.00 -11.58 -9.77
C GLY A 109 4.54 -12.56 -8.75
N TYR A 110 5.46 -12.10 -7.91
CA TYR A 110 5.93 -12.85 -6.75
C TYR A 110 5.26 -12.37 -5.46
N THR A 111 4.87 -13.34 -4.62
CA THR A 111 4.36 -13.09 -3.27
C THR A 111 5.41 -13.56 -2.28
N TYR A 112 5.81 -12.67 -1.38
CA TYR A 112 6.77 -12.94 -0.31
C TYR A 112 6.03 -12.91 1.02
N SER A 113 6.25 -13.90 1.88
CA SER A 113 5.71 -13.89 3.23
C SER A 113 6.45 -12.86 4.07
N LEU A 114 5.70 -12.11 4.88
CA LEU A 114 6.22 -11.20 5.88
C LEU A 114 5.74 -11.63 7.26
N ASP A 115 6.61 -11.53 8.24
CA ASP A 115 6.25 -11.66 9.64
C ASP A 115 5.64 -10.34 10.09
N ALA A 116 4.53 -10.40 10.83
CA ALA A 116 3.96 -9.22 11.46
C ALA A 116 4.92 -8.67 12.53
N GLY A 117 5.00 -7.35 12.66
CA GLY A 117 5.88 -6.72 13.64
C GLY A 117 6.33 -5.32 13.23
N THR A 118 7.23 -4.74 14.03
CA THR A 118 7.72 -3.36 13.88
C THR A 118 9.14 -3.26 13.33
N SER A 119 9.84 -4.39 13.20
CA SER A 119 11.19 -4.45 12.64
C SER A 119 11.26 -3.86 11.24
N THR A 120 12.41 -3.26 10.92
CA THR A 120 12.67 -2.78 9.57
C THR A 120 12.90 -3.97 8.67
N ILE A 121 12.20 -4.03 7.54
CA ILE A 121 12.42 -5.07 6.54
C ILE A 121 13.42 -4.56 5.52
N THR A 122 14.43 -5.37 5.18
CA THR A 122 15.28 -5.09 4.02
C THR A 122 15.26 -6.24 3.05
N ALA A 123 15.18 -5.92 1.76
CA ALA A 123 15.28 -6.88 0.68
C ALA A 123 15.97 -6.26 -0.53
N SER A 124 16.58 -7.11 -1.35
CA SER A 124 17.22 -6.68 -2.58
C SER A 124 16.86 -7.61 -3.72
N GLY A 125 16.83 -7.09 -4.95
CA GLY A 125 16.50 -7.88 -6.12
C GLY A 125 17.14 -7.33 -7.38
N ASN A 126 17.15 -8.16 -8.41
CA ASN A 126 17.58 -7.78 -9.73
C ASN A 126 16.44 -7.94 -10.71
N CYS A 127 16.33 -6.98 -11.61
CA CYS A 127 15.23 -6.86 -12.53
C CYS A 127 15.71 -6.76 -13.97
N ALA A 128 14.94 -7.33 -14.88
CA ALA A 128 15.22 -7.34 -16.28
C ALA A 128 13.93 -7.19 -17.08
N ASP A 129 14.02 -6.40 -18.13
CA ASP A 129 13.02 -6.27 -19.16
C ASP A 129 13.47 -7.12 -20.35
N TYR A 130 12.61 -8.03 -20.78
CA TYR A 130 12.86 -8.83 -21.98
C TYR A 130 11.69 -8.79 -22.93
N GLU A 131 12.03 -8.73 -24.21
CA GLU A 131 11.07 -8.88 -25.29
C GLU A 131 10.72 -10.37 -25.41
N PHE A 132 9.42 -10.67 -25.35
CA PHE A 132 8.90 -12.02 -25.49
C PHE A 132 7.94 -12.07 -26.67
N ASP A 133 8.23 -12.95 -27.64
CA ASP A 133 7.38 -13.19 -28.80
C ASP A 133 6.38 -14.32 -28.52
N TYR A 134 5.08 -14.02 -28.58
CA TYR A 134 4.01 -15.02 -28.45
C TYR A 134 2.96 -14.83 -29.55
N TYR A 135 2.73 -15.86 -30.36
CA TYR A 135 1.81 -15.84 -31.51
C TYR A 135 1.92 -14.56 -32.38
N GLN A 136 3.12 -14.23 -32.86
CA GLN A 136 3.41 -13.06 -33.71
C GLN A 136 3.17 -11.69 -33.04
N SER A 137 2.93 -11.67 -31.73
CA SER A 137 2.81 -10.45 -30.93
C SER A 137 4.00 -10.35 -29.99
N ARG A 138 4.63 -9.18 -29.98
CA ARG A 138 5.78 -8.86 -29.11
C ARG A 138 5.27 -8.28 -27.81
N TYR A 139 5.65 -8.87 -26.69
CA TYR A 139 5.32 -8.43 -25.35
C TYR A 139 6.58 -7.98 -24.63
N LEU A 140 6.43 -7.00 -23.75
CA LEU A 140 7.46 -6.76 -22.73
C LEU A 140 7.13 -7.63 -21.54
N LEU A 141 8.04 -8.51 -21.15
CA LEU A 141 7.95 -9.19 -19.87
C LEU A 141 8.96 -8.56 -18.93
N TYR A 142 8.40 -7.94 -17.89
CA TYR A 142 9.20 -7.41 -16.80
C TYR A 142 9.33 -8.51 -15.74
N TYR A 143 10.57 -8.83 -15.37
CA TYR A 143 10.87 -9.80 -14.33
C TYR A 143 11.80 -9.18 -13.28
N CYS A 144 11.41 -9.17 -12.01
CA CYS A 144 12.35 -9.02 -10.91
C CYS A 144 12.40 -10.32 -10.11
N SER A 145 13.59 -10.77 -9.78
CA SER A 145 13.81 -11.74 -8.71
C SER A 145 14.32 -11.02 -7.47
N MET A 146 13.59 -11.14 -6.35
CA MET A 146 14.03 -10.61 -5.06
C MET A 146 14.62 -11.73 -4.22
N GLY A 147 15.72 -11.43 -3.52
CA GLY A 147 16.28 -12.28 -2.50
C GLY A 147 15.41 -12.37 -1.25
N PRO A 148 15.85 -13.13 -0.24
CA PRO A 148 15.14 -13.26 1.03
C PRO A 148 14.94 -11.91 1.73
N VAL A 149 13.80 -11.75 2.39
CA VAL A 149 13.55 -10.63 3.30
C VAL A 149 14.34 -10.83 4.60
N THR A 150 14.88 -9.74 5.14
CA THR A 150 15.60 -9.76 6.43
C THR A 150 15.02 -8.70 7.35
N TYR A 151 15.12 -8.93 8.67
CA TYR A 151 14.55 -8.08 9.71
C TYR A 151 15.66 -7.49 10.57
N GLY A 152 15.61 -6.17 10.78
CA GLY A 152 16.52 -5.41 11.63
C GLY A 152 15.81 -4.57 12.68
#